data_AF-A0A7X5Q3A3-F1
#
_entry.id   AF-A0A7X5Q3A3-F1
#
_cell.length_a   1.000
_cell.length_b   1.000
_cell.length_c   1.000
_cell.angle_alpha   90.00
_cell.angle_beta   90.00
_cell.angle_gamma   90.00
#
_symmetry.space_group_name_H-M   'P 1'
#
loop_
_entity.id
_entity.type
_entity.pdbx_description
1 polymer ?
#
loop_
_entity_poly.entity_id
_entity_poly.type
_entity_poly.pdbx_seq_one_letter_code
_entity_poly.pdbx_strand_id
1 'polypeptide(L)'
;MTTVDTQMAIKIDQEVWERYPYLKVGVLIARGVNNQAQNDEALKTLRQAEASAKKHYGEMDLGKVAKLVDWREAYRSFGYKPSSTRCSAEALLRRAVKDKELPDISPLVNLYNSISLKHTLPAGADDLDYVEGHVRLSIAKGDEPFLAIGADEPETALKGEVIYHDDKEVTCKAWNWRECDKTKITAETKNAALVIEGLEHTSLGEIAKALKELKALIEKYCGGAFEMYLLDSEHREIGEDSKAENRIIPIEIPEPDYHKHEAYLTRKEKLIEIEALGIDPYPAKFVPTNSVHDLISKYDKQEVASFDEAMEGKSDAASVAGRIVLFRPMGTNIFAQILDEMQKIQILFNRDETKVTGLKGDLTPIKFIEKKLDLGDIIGIKGHLFRTQKGELTL
;
A
#
# COMPACT_ATOMS: atom_id res chain seq x y z
N MET A 1 37.44 22.28 -27.45
CA MET A 1 36.47 21.20 -27.16
C MET A 1 35.54 21.74 -26.10
N THR A 2 34.33 22.09 -26.50
CA THR A 2 33.27 22.57 -25.62
C THR A 2 32.90 21.45 -24.66
N THR A 3 33.25 21.61 -23.39
CA THR A 3 32.69 20.84 -22.27
C THR A 3 31.21 21.16 -22.21
N VAL A 4 30.39 20.29 -22.79
CA VAL A 4 28.96 20.27 -22.45
C VAL A 4 28.92 19.69 -21.04
N ASP A 5 28.70 20.57 -20.07
CA ASP A 5 28.44 20.21 -18.69
C ASP A 5 27.03 19.58 -18.66
N THR A 6 26.90 18.33 -19.10
CA THR A 6 25.62 17.63 -19.06
C THR A 6 25.30 17.31 -17.62
N GLN A 7 24.42 18.11 -17.02
CA GLN A 7 23.83 17.84 -15.71
C GLN A 7 23.23 16.42 -15.69
N MET A 8 23.49 15.65 -14.62
CA MET A 8 22.97 14.30 -14.43
C MET A 8 21.44 14.28 -14.56
N ALA A 9 20.94 13.24 -15.23
CA ALA A 9 19.51 13.06 -15.50
C ALA A 9 19.08 11.67 -15.05
N ILE A 10 17.80 11.53 -14.70
CA ILE A 10 17.18 10.23 -14.40
C ILE A 10 16.14 9.97 -15.47
N LYS A 11 16.24 8.84 -16.17
CA LYS A 11 15.42 8.51 -17.34
C LYS A 11 14.83 7.13 -17.23
N ILE A 12 13.60 6.95 -17.71
CA ILE A 12 12.98 5.64 -17.85
C ILE A 12 12.73 5.40 -19.34
N ASP A 13 13.38 4.37 -19.88
CA ASP A 13 13.32 4.05 -21.31
C ASP A 13 11.90 3.67 -21.73
N GLN A 14 11.53 4.02 -22.97
CA GLN A 14 10.18 3.79 -23.50
C GLN A 14 9.77 2.32 -23.44
N GLU A 15 10.70 1.38 -23.69
CA GLU A 15 10.44 -0.05 -23.65
C GLU A 15 9.96 -0.52 -22.26
N VAL A 16 10.42 0.13 -21.18
CA VAL A 16 9.94 -0.17 -19.82
C VAL A 16 8.48 0.23 -19.67
N TRP A 17 8.08 1.40 -20.16
CA TRP A 17 6.68 1.84 -20.12
C TRP A 17 5.77 0.98 -20.99
N GLU A 18 6.25 0.57 -22.16
CA GLU A 18 5.50 -0.33 -23.05
C GLU A 18 5.27 -1.69 -22.40
N ARG A 19 6.26 -2.21 -21.67
CA ARG A 19 6.16 -3.50 -20.97
C ARG A 19 5.41 -3.41 -19.65
N TYR A 20 5.48 -2.27 -18.96
CA TYR A 20 4.87 -2.02 -17.65
C TYR A 20 4.10 -0.69 -17.66
N PRO A 21 2.94 -0.64 -18.36
CA PRO A 21 2.19 0.61 -18.58
C PRO A 21 1.61 1.20 -17.29
N TYR A 22 1.54 0.41 -16.22
CA TYR A 22 1.08 0.85 -14.91
C TYR A 22 2.22 1.15 -13.95
N LEU A 23 3.45 1.34 -14.42
CA LEU A 23 4.55 1.81 -13.59
C LEU A 23 4.26 3.21 -13.03
N LYS A 24 4.64 3.45 -11.78
CA LYS A 24 4.71 4.77 -11.15
C LYS A 24 6.03 4.87 -10.41
N VAL A 25 6.74 5.96 -10.61
CA VAL A 25 8.03 6.18 -9.96
C VAL A 25 8.04 7.53 -9.26
N GLY A 26 8.34 7.53 -7.98
CA GLY A 26 8.66 8.74 -7.22
C GLY A 26 10.16 8.83 -7.03
N VAL A 27 10.72 10.01 -7.28
CA VAL A 27 12.16 10.26 -7.16
C VAL A 27 12.39 11.43 -6.20
N LEU A 28 13.23 11.20 -5.20
CA LEU A 28 13.70 12.22 -4.27
C LEU A 28 15.20 12.40 -4.48
N ILE A 29 15.59 13.57 -4.99
CA ILE A 29 17.00 13.97 -5.04
C ILE A 29 17.31 14.68 -3.73
N ALA A 30 18.24 14.14 -2.96
CA ALA A 30 18.74 14.73 -1.72
C ALA A 30 20.19 15.18 -1.91
N ARG A 31 20.51 16.42 -1.54
CA ARG A 31 21.85 17.01 -1.69
C ARG A 31 22.36 17.57 -0.37
N GLY A 32 23.64 17.36 -0.10
CA GLY A 32 24.30 17.82 1.12
C GLY A 32 23.70 17.26 2.41
N VAL A 33 23.18 16.02 2.39
CA VAL A 33 22.67 15.36 3.60
C VAL A 33 23.81 14.93 4.52
N ASN A 34 23.56 14.88 5.83
CA ASN A 34 24.47 14.27 6.79
C ASN A 34 23.99 12.85 7.13
N ASN A 35 24.48 11.86 6.38
CA ASN A 35 24.14 10.44 6.57
C ASN A 35 24.86 9.76 7.76
N GLN A 36 25.29 10.54 8.75
CA GLN A 36 25.78 10.07 10.05
C GLN A 36 24.95 10.63 11.21
N ALA A 37 24.14 11.66 10.94
CA ALA A 37 23.36 12.34 11.97
C ALA A 37 22.17 11.48 12.42
N GLN A 38 21.92 11.51 13.74
CA GLN A 38 20.71 10.98 14.37
C GLN A 38 20.36 9.54 13.97
N ASN A 39 21.36 8.66 13.82
CA ASN A 39 21.11 7.27 13.42
C ASN A 39 20.20 6.53 14.41
N ASP A 40 20.29 6.82 15.71
CA ASP A 40 19.40 6.21 16.71
C ASP A 40 17.92 6.49 16.43
N GLU A 41 17.57 7.71 15.99
CA GLU A 41 16.18 8.06 15.65
C GLU A 41 15.75 7.45 14.31
N ALA A 42 16.66 7.36 13.34
CA ALA A 42 16.41 6.66 12.08
C ALA A 42 16.19 5.15 12.30
N LEU A 43 17.04 4.52 13.12
CA LEU A 43 16.92 3.12 13.51
C LEU A 43 15.63 2.87 14.30
N LYS A 44 15.29 3.75 15.25
CA LYS A 44 14.02 3.67 15.97
C LYS A 44 12.82 3.74 15.02
N THR A 45 12.88 4.61 14.01
CA THR A 45 11.85 4.70 12.96
C THR A 45 11.73 3.39 12.19
N LEU A 46 12.86 2.76 11.81
CA LEU A 46 12.88 1.45 11.18
C LEU A 46 12.25 0.36 12.07
N ARG A 47 12.65 0.30 13.35
CA ARG A 47 12.15 -0.70 14.32
C ARG A 47 10.65 -0.56 14.56
N GLN A 48 10.12 0.67 14.57
CA GLN A 48 8.68 0.92 14.62
C GLN A 48 7.95 0.43 13.36
N ALA A 49 8.54 0.64 12.18
CA ALA A 49 7.98 0.14 10.92
C ALA A 49 7.98 -1.39 10.87
N GLU A 50 9.02 -2.06 11.37
CA GLU A 50 9.07 -3.52 11.49
C GLU A 50 7.99 -4.06 12.42
N ALA A 51 7.82 -3.45 13.59
CA ALA A 51 6.78 -3.84 14.54
C ALA A 51 5.36 -3.67 13.94
N SER A 52 5.15 -2.58 13.21
CA SER A 52 3.89 -2.28 12.53
C SER A 52 3.61 -3.27 11.40
N ALA A 53 4.62 -3.55 10.58
CA ALA A 53 4.55 -4.55 9.51
C ALA A 53 4.28 -5.94 10.06
N LYS A 54 4.95 -6.35 11.15
CA LYS A 54 4.69 -7.64 11.81
C LYS A 54 3.25 -7.72 12.32
N LYS A 55 2.77 -6.68 13.00
CA LYS A 55 1.41 -6.63 13.53
C LYS A 55 0.36 -6.76 12.43
N HIS A 56 0.58 -6.12 11.28
CA HIS A 56 -0.37 -6.11 10.18
C HIS A 56 -0.30 -7.39 9.31
N TYR A 57 0.91 -7.81 8.93
CA TYR A 57 1.12 -8.90 7.97
C TYR A 57 1.44 -10.27 8.58
N GLY A 58 1.61 -10.37 9.91
CA GLY A 58 2.14 -11.57 10.58
C GLY A 58 1.36 -12.86 10.32
N GLU A 59 0.04 -12.78 10.13
CA GLU A 59 -0.83 -13.93 9.84
C GLU A 59 -1.24 -14.01 8.35
N MET A 60 -0.76 -13.07 7.53
CA MET A 60 -1.13 -12.99 6.12
C MET A 60 -0.20 -13.82 5.24
N ASP A 61 -0.76 -14.39 4.17
CA ASP A 61 0.04 -14.85 3.05
C ASP A 61 0.51 -13.63 2.25
N LEU A 62 1.74 -13.17 2.49
CA LEU A 62 2.39 -12.09 1.75
C LEU A 62 2.33 -12.32 0.22
N GLY A 63 2.23 -13.57 -0.23
CA GLY A 63 2.10 -13.88 -1.64
C GLY A 63 0.76 -13.54 -2.28
N LYS A 64 -0.21 -13.11 -1.49
CA LYS A 64 -1.55 -12.67 -1.92
C LYS A 64 -1.79 -11.18 -1.67
N VAL A 65 -0.82 -10.45 -1.12
CA VAL A 65 -0.92 -8.99 -0.96
C VAL A 65 -0.83 -8.36 -2.35
N ALA A 66 -1.86 -7.63 -2.77
CA ALA A 66 -2.04 -7.15 -4.14
C ALA A 66 -0.79 -6.45 -4.71
N LYS A 67 -0.23 -5.48 -3.99
CA LYS A 67 1.01 -4.78 -4.39
C LYS A 67 2.20 -5.73 -4.59
N LEU A 68 2.31 -6.77 -3.77
CA LEU A 68 3.41 -7.75 -3.88
C LEU A 68 3.15 -8.74 -5.03
N VAL A 69 1.89 -9.06 -5.33
CA VAL A 69 1.53 -9.87 -6.49
C VAL A 69 2.00 -9.19 -7.78
N ASP A 70 1.82 -7.88 -7.91
CA ASP A 70 2.28 -7.13 -9.10
C ASP A 70 3.79 -7.31 -9.33
N TRP A 71 4.59 -7.14 -8.28
CA TRP A 71 6.04 -7.32 -8.36
C TRP A 71 6.43 -8.76 -8.66
N ARG A 72 5.69 -9.74 -8.14
CA ARG A 72 5.91 -11.15 -8.47
C ARG A 72 5.60 -11.43 -9.94
N GLU A 73 4.54 -10.86 -10.51
CA GLU A 73 4.24 -10.99 -11.94
C GLU A 73 5.32 -10.31 -12.80
N ALA A 74 5.77 -9.11 -12.41
CA ALA A 74 6.88 -8.43 -13.07
C ALA A 74 8.13 -9.33 -13.11
N TYR A 75 8.55 -9.87 -11.96
CA TYR A 75 9.72 -10.74 -11.86
C TYR A 75 9.58 -12.03 -12.68
N ARG A 76 8.38 -12.63 -12.72
CA ARG A 76 8.12 -13.79 -13.61
C ARG A 76 8.29 -13.42 -15.08
N SER A 77 7.84 -12.24 -15.47
CA SER A 77 7.85 -11.81 -16.86
C SER A 77 9.25 -11.72 -17.46
N PHE A 78 10.28 -11.48 -16.64
CA PHE A 78 11.69 -11.48 -17.06
C PHE A 78 12.51 -12.65 -16.50
N GLY A 79 11.85 -13.76 -16.14
CA GLY A 79 12.50 -15.05 -15.93
C GLY A 79 12.90 -15.39 -14.49
N TYR A 80 12.60 -14.54 -13.51
CA TYR A 80 12.86 -14.83 -12.11
C TYR A 80 11.74 -15.64 -11.47
N LYS A 81 12.12 -16.48 -10.50
CA LYS A 81 11.17 -17.19 -9.64
C LYS A 81 10.90 -16.33 -8.39
N PRO A 82 9.68 -15.78 -8.20
CA PRO A 82 9.43 -14.83 -7.11
C PRO A 82 9.53 -15.45 -5.70
N SER A 83 9.51 -16.78 -5.61
CA SER A 83 9.73 -17.49 -4.34
C SER A 83 11.19 -17.47 -3.87
N SER A 84 12.16 -17.18 -4.74
CA SER A 84 13.57 -17.07 -4.39
C SER A 84 14.11 -15.65 -4.53
N THR A 85 13.67 -14.94 -5.57
CA THR A 85 14.09 -13.57 -5.91
C THR A 85 12.91 -12.64 -5.75
N ARG A 86 13.04 -11.55 -4.99
CA ARG A 86 11.89 -10.73 -4.57
C ARG A 86 12.26 -9.26 -4.67
N CYS A 87 11.25 -8.43 -4.93
CA CYS A 87 11.39 -7.00 -4.73
C CYS A 87 11.73 -6.68 -3.27
N SER A 88 12.41 -5.55 -3.07
CA SER A 88 12.87 -5.11 -1.76
C SER A 88 11.74 -5.09 -0.73
N ALA A 89 10.56 -4.55 -1.06
CA ALA A 89 9.41 -4.52 -0.14
C ALA A 89 8.99 -5.92 0.37
N GLU A 90 8.86 -6.93 -0.51
CA GLU A 90 8.52 -8.28 -0.07
C GLU A 90 9.65 -8.89 0.78
N ALA A 91 10.91 -8.64 0.41
CA ALA A 91 12.07 -9.14 1.16
C ALA A 91 12.11 -8.56 2.59
N LEU A 92 11.90 -7.25 2.74
CA LEU A 92 11.85 -6.55 4.02
C LEU A 92 10.68 -7.03 4.88
N LEU A 93 9.46 -7.09 4.33
CA LEU A 93 8.27 -7.57 5.03
C LEU A 93 8.46 -9.00 5.54
N ARG A 94 9.05 -9.88 4.73
CA ARG A 94 9.34 -11.27 5.13
C ARG A 94 10.31 -11.39 6.29
N ARG A 95 11.25 -10.45 6.41
CA ARG A 95 12.17 -10.39 7.55
C ARG A 95 11.43 -9.93 8.81
N ALA A 96 10.69 -8.83 8.71
CA ALA A 96 9.92 -8.27 9.81
C ALA A 96 8.90 -9.27 10.41
N VAL A 97 8.11 -9.96 9.58
CA VAL A 97 7.11 -10.94 10.06
C VAL A 97 7.74 -12.20 10.68
N LYS A 98 9.02 -12.47 10.42
CA LYS A 98 9.76 -13.63 10.95
C LYS A 98 10.65 -13.28 12.14
N ASP A 99 10.46 -12.11 12.76
CA ASP A 99 11.31 -11.62 13.85
C ASP A 99 12.80 -11.59 13.48
N LYS A 100 13.10 -11.33 12.21
CA LYS A 100 14.47 -11.10 11.74
C LYS A 100 14.65 -9.61 11.54
N GLU A 101 15.24 -8.96 12.53
CA GLU A 101 15.56 -7.54 12.45
C GLU A 101 16.35 -7.23 11.16
N LEU A 102 15.99 -6.11 10.54
CA LEU A 102 16.72 -5.49 9.46
C LEU A 102 18.03 -4.92 10.00
N PRO A 103 19.11 -5.01 9.20
CA PRO A 103 20.40 -4.48 9.60
C PRO A 103 20.31 -2.96 9.74
N ASP A 104 20.98 -2.43 10.77
CA ASP A 104 21.28 -1.01 10.89
C ASP A 104 22.47 -0.70 9.98
N ILE A 105 22.23 0.07 8.91
CA ILE A 105 23.26 0.37 7.90
C ILE A 105 23.68 1.84 7.96
N SER A 106 22.71 2.74 7.81
CA SER A 106 22.91 4.19 7.90
C SER A 106 21.55 4.88 8.09
N PRO A 107 21.51 6.16 8.52
CA PRO A 107 20.28 6.94 8.59
C PRO A 107 19.43 6.86 7.31
N LEU A 108 19.97 7.18 6.13
CA LEU A 108 19.25 7.10 4.86
C LEU A 108 18.68 5.71 4.62
N VAL A 109 19.49 4.65 4.80
CA VAL A 109 19.08 3.26 4.58
C VAL A 109 17.97 2.84 5.52
N ASN A 110 18.08 3.20 6.79
CA ASN A 110 17.07 2.92 7.80
C ASN A 110 15.76 3.64 7.46
N LEU A 111 15.83 4.89 7.01
CA LEU A 111 14.66 5.70 6.69
C LEU A 111 13.93 5.21 5.43
N TYR A 112 14.61 4.96 4.30
CA TYR A 112 13.91 4.48 3.11
C TYR A 112 13.37 3.05 3.30
N ASN A 113 14.07 2.19 4.05
CA ASN A 113 13.54 0.86 4.39
C ASN A 113 12.31 0.95 5.30
N SER A 114 12.27 1.91 6.23
CA SER A 114 11.08 2.16 7.06
C SER A 114 9.88 2.58 6.22
N ILE A 115 10.09 3.40 5.19
CA ILE A 115 9.05 3.82 4.24
C ILE A 115 8.60 2.65 3.37
N SER A 116 9.54 1.82 2.92
CA SER A 116 9.22 0.61 2.14
C SER A 116 8.33 -0.35 2.92
N LEU A 117 8.65 -0.61 4.20
CA LEU A 117 7.83 -1.41 5.10
C LEU A 117 6.45 -0.81 5.35
N LYS A 118 6.39 0.51 5.59
CA LYS A 118 5.15 1.20 5.97
C LYS A 118 4.13 1.23 4.83
N HIS A 119 4.58 1.44 3.60
CA HIS A 119 3.70 1.62 2.44
C HIS A 119 3.60 0.38 1.54
N THR A 120 4.42 -0.65 1.81
CA THR A 120 4.53 -1.86 0.98
C THR A 120 4.90 -1.52 -0.46
N LEU A 121 5.95 -0.71 -0.60
CA LEU A 121 6.47 -0.20 -1.87
C LEU A 121 7.98 -0.40 -1.93
N PRO A 122 8.56 -0.94 -3.01
CA PRO A 122 10.00 -0.96 -3.17
C PRO A 122 10.57 0.46 -3.07
N ALA A 123 11.60 0.60 -2.26
CA ALA A 123 12.40 1.80 -2.18
C ALA A 123 13.88 1.42 -2.28
N GLY A 124 14.66 2.27 -2.94
CA GLY A 124 16.09 2.10 -3.14
C GLY A 124 16.77 3.45 -3.30
N ALA A 125 18.09 3.46 -3.25
CA ALA A 125 18.85 4.69 -3.39
C ALA A 125 20.24 4.45 -3.99
N ASP A 126 20.70 5.40 -4.79
CA ASP A 126 22.04 5.45 -5.36
C ASP A 126 22.76 6.71 -4.88
N ASP A 127 24.04 6.56 -4.52
CA ASP A 127 24.95 7.68 -4.21
C ASP A 127 25.33 8.38 -5.53
N LEU A 128 24.86 9.62 -5.67
CA LEU A 128 25.03 10.41 -6.89
C LEU A 128 26.47 10.84 -7.13
N ASP A 129 27.33 10.83 -6.11
CA ASP A 129 28.74 11.18 -6.26
C ASP A 129 29.53 10.07 -6.97
N TYR A 130 28.94 8.87 -7.11
CA TYR A 130 29.53 7.71 -7.78
C TYR A 130 28.79 7.28 -9.06
N VAL A 131 27.75 8.01 -9.46
CA VAL A 131 27.03 7.79 -10.72
C VAL A 131 27.84 8.43 -11.87
N GLU A 132 28.07 7.65 -12.93
CA GLU A 132 28.69 8.16 -14.16
C GLU A 132 27.63 8.45 -15.24
N GLY A 133 27.41 9.73 -15.53
CA GLY A 133 26.47 10.17 -16.57
C GLY A 133 25.03 10.24 -16.08
N HIS A 134 24.14 9.43 -16.64
CA HIS A 134 22.70 9.44 -16.33
C HIS A 134 22.25 8.15 -15.66
N VAL A 135 21.36 8.23 -14.67
CA VAL A 135 20.67 7.05 -14.14
C VAL A 135 19.54 6.67 -15.10
N ARG A 136 19.46 5.41 -15.49
CA ARG A 136 18.44 4.92 -16.42
C ARG A 136 17.79 3.65 -15.91
N LEU A 137 16.47 3.57 -16.04
CA LEU A 137 15.70 2.34 -15.91
C LEU A 137 15.43 1.81 -17.32
N SER A 138 15.97 0.63 -17.65
CA SER A 138 15.92 0.05 -18.99
C SER A 138 15.74 -1.47 -18.97
N ILE A 139 15.57 -2.08 -20.15
CA ILE A 139 15.60 -3.53 -20.34
C ILE A 139 17.03 -3.95 -20.68
N ALA A 140 17.59 -4.86 -19.88
CA ALA A 140 18.95 -5.34 -20.04
C ALA A 140 19.16 -6.12 -21.35
N LYS A 141 20.29 -5.87 -22.00
CA LYS A 141 20.79 -6.58 -23.18
C LYS A 141 21.50 -7.87 -22.80
N GLY A 142 22.03 -7.96 -21.58
CA GLY A 142 22.65 -9.12 -20.98
C GLY A 142 24.18 -9.10 -20.96
N ASP A 143 24.78 -8.02 -21.47
CA ASP A 143 26.22 -7.77 -21.51
C ASP A 143 26.66 -6.62 -20.60
N GLU A 144 25.70 -5.97 -19.93
CA GLU A 144 25.99 -4.88 -19.00
C GLU A 144 26.77 -5.40 -17.78
N PRO A 145 27.92 -4.78 -17.44
CA PRO A 145 28.71 -5.17 -16.28
C PRO A 145 27.96 -4.86 -14.98
N PHE A 146 28.16 -5.70 -13.97
CA PHE A 146 27.57 -5.54 -12.65
C PHE A 146 28.45 -6.16 -11.57
N LEU A 147 28.81 -5.39 -10.55
CA LEU A 147 29.44 -5.91 -9.34
C LEU A 147 28.49 -5.71 -8.16
N ALA A 148 27.94 -6.79 -7.63
CA ALA A 148 27.03 -6.74 -6.48
C ALA A 148 27.75 -6.29 -5.20
N ILE A 149 27.02 -5.64 -4.29
CA ILE A 149 27.53 -5.36 -2.94
C ILE A 149 28.06 -6.64 -2.28
N GLY A 150 29.32 -6.60 -1.86
CA GLY A 150 29.99 -7.70 -1.18
C GLY A 150 30.39 -8.89 -2.07
N ALA A 151 30.34 -8.76 -3.39
CA ALA A 151 30.90 -9.74 -4.31
C ALA A 151 32.35 -9.37 -4.70
N ASP A 152 33.18 -10.38 -4.92
CA ASP A 152 34.58 -10.20 -5.36
C ASP A 152 34.72 -10.18 -6.90
N GLU A 153 33.81 -10.86 -7.60
CA GLU A 153 33.84 -11.01 -9.06
C GLU A 153 32.63 -10.34 -9.72
N PRO A 154 32.84 -9.60 -10.83
CA PRO A 154 31.75 -9.02 -11.59
C PRO A 154 30.96 -10.10 -12.33
N GLU A 155 29.66 -9.87 -12.46
CA GLU A 155 28.74 -10.63 -13.30
C GLU A 155 28.07 -9.69 -14.31
N THR A 156 27.11 -10.20 -15.10
CA THR A 156 26.28 -9.36 -15.97
C THR A 156 24.82 -9.41 -15.58
N ALA A 157 24.04 -8.44 -16.06
CA ALA A 157 22.59 -8.54 -16.05
C ALA A 157 22.11 -9.71 -16.93
N LEU A 158 20.95 -10.28 -16.59
CA LEU A 158 20.26 -11.23 -17.45
C LEU A 158 19.54 -10.48 -18.56
N LYS A 159 19.75 -10.90 -19.80
CA LYS A 159 19.04 -10.35 -20.95
C LYS A 159 17.52 -10.36 -20.73
N GLY A 160 16.89 -9.21 -20.90
CA GLY A 160 15.45 -9.01 -20.79
C GLY A 160 14.95 -8.69 -19.38
N GLU A 161 15.83 -8.67 -18.37
CA GLU A 161 15.49 -8.16 -17.03
C GLU A 161 15.42 -6.63 -17.02
N VAL A 162 14.67 -6.07 -16.08
CA VAL A 162 14.65 -4.62 -15.88
C VAL A 162 15.81 -4.24 -14.96
N ILE A 163 16.57 -3.22 -15.32
CA ILE A 163 17.75 -2.79 -14.57
C ILE A 163 17.78 -1.28 -14.37
N TYR A 164 18.27 -0.84 -13.22
CA TYR A 164 18.86 0.49 -13.10
C TYR A 164 20.32 0.42 -13.50
N HIS A 165 20.78 1.37 -14.29
CA HIS A 165 22.18 1.49 -14.69
C HIS A 165 22.57 2.95 -14.91
N ASP A 166 23.86 3.22 -14.82
CA ASP A 166 24.42 4.48 -15.32
C ASP A 166 25.00 4.31 -16.72
N ASP A 167 25.77 5.29 -17.23
CA ASP A 167 26.33 5.17 -18.58
C ASP A 167 27.48 4.14 -18.66
N LYS A 168 27.88 3.50 -17.55
CA LYS A 168 28.96 2.50 -17.48
C LYS A 168 28.49 1.10 -17.11
N GLU A 169 27.69 0.99 -16.06
CA GLU A 169 27.36 -0.30 -15.47
C GLU A 169 26.02 -0.30 -14.74
N VAL A 170 25.55 -1.50 -14.41
CA VAL A 170 24.30 -1.71 -13.69
C VAL A 170 24.44 -1.25 -12.25
N THR A 171 23.51 -0.42 -11.78
CA THR A 171 23.42 0.01 -10.38
C THR A 171 22.47 -0.85 -9.56
N CYS A 172 21.43 -1.43 -10.19
CA CYS A 172 20.55 -2.41 -9.56
C CYS A 172 20.02 -3.45 -10.56
N LYS A 173 20.19 -4.73 -10.23
CA LYS A 173 19.62 -5.87 -10.99
C LYS A 173 18.22 -6.23 -10.54
N ALA A 174 17.49 -6.88 -11.45
CA ALA A 174 16.10 -7.30 -11.29
C ALA A 174 15.23 -6.19 -10.70
N TRP A 175 15.35 -4.99 -11.28
CA TRP A 175 14.61 -3.77 -10.98
C TRP A 175 14.91 -3.14 -9.61
N ASN A 176 14.76 -3.89 -8.53
CA ASN A 176 14.86 -3.40 -7.15
C ASN A 176 15.20 -4.54 -6.17
N TRP A 177 16.08 -5.45 -6.61
CA TRP A 177 16.49 -6.60 -5.81
C TRP A 177 17.95 -6.54 -5.35
N ARG A 178 18.88 -6.26 -6.26
CA ARG A 178 20.32 -6.43 -5.99
C ARG A 178 21.11 -5.22 -6.46
N GLU A 179 21.44 -4.36 -5.52
CA GLU A 179 22.27 -3.18 -5.73
C GLU A 179 23.75 -3.52 -6.02
N CYS A 180 24.40 -2.62 -6.75
CA CYS A 180 25.82 -2.67 -7.06
C CYS A 180 26.67 -2.10 -5.92
N ASP A 181 27.97 -2.43 -5.91
CA ASP A 181 28.91 -1.92 -4.92
C ASP A 181 29.29 -0.45 -5.16
N LYS A 182 29.34 -0.01 -6.43
CA LYS A 182 29.81 1.33 -6.83
C LYS A 182 28.97 2.47 -6.22
N THR A 183 27.65 2.42 -6.39
CA THR A 183 26.73 3.51 -6.01
C THR A 183 26.04 3.26 -4.67
N LYS A 184 26.52 2.29 -3.88
CA LYS A 184 25.89 1.94 -2.60
C LYS A 184 25.88 3.14 -1.64
N ILE A 185 24.80 3.27 -0.89
CA ILE A 185 24.71 4.25 0.19
C ILE A 185 25.68 3.86 1.32
N THR A 186 26.49 4.82 1.75
CA THR A 186 27.42 4.68 2.87
C THR A 186 27.21 5.81 3.88
N ALA A 187 27.82 5.69 5.06
CA ALA A 187 27.83 6.77 6.06
C ALA A 187 28.40 8.10 5.52
N GLU A 188 29.20 8.08 4.45
CA GLU A 188 29.80 9.26 3.84
C GLU A 188 28.95 9.87 2.70
N THR A 189 27.87 9.21 2.30
CA THR A 189 26.98 9.69 1.24
C THR A 189 26.38 11.05 1.59
N LYS A 190 26.55 12.03 0.70
CA LYS A 190 26.01 13.40 0.82
C LYS A 190 24.96 13.71 -0.23
N ASN A 191 25.04 13.07 -1.39
CA ASN A 191 24.16 13.31 -2.52
C ASN A 191 23.56 11.97 -2.94
N ALA A 192 22.23 11.85 -2.91
CA ALA A 192 21.56 10.59 -3.21
C ALA A 192 20.33 10.81 -4.08
N ALA A 193 20.08 9.88 -4.99
CA ALA A 193 18.79 9.72 -5.65
C ALA A 193 18.07 8.55 -5.01
N LEU A 194 16.93 8.82 -4.38
CA LEU A 194 16.07 7.79 -3.79
C LEU A 194 14.86 7.59 -4.67
N VAL A 195 14.53 6.33 -4.95
CA VAL A 195 13.38 5.94 -5.78
C VAL A 195 12.37 5.16 -4.95
N ILE A 196 11.09 5.42 -5.18
CA ILE A 196 9.96 4.64 -4.65
C ILE A 196 9.08 4.25 -5.84
N GLU A 197 8.79 2.96 -5.98
CA GLU A 197 8.16 2.43 -7.19
C GLU A 197 6.88 1.66 -6.87
N GLY A 198 5.93 1.71 -7.80
CA GLY A 198 4.68 0.98 -7.73
C GLY A 198 4.19 0.54 -9.10
N LEU A 199 3.33 -0.48 -9.12
CA LEU A 199 2.74 -1.05 -10.32
C LEU A 199 1.20 -0.90 -10.29
N GLU A 200 0.47 -1.90 -10.76
CA GLU A 200 -0.98 -1.85 -11.02
C GLU A 200 -1.81 -1.44 -9.79
N HIS A 201 -1.57 -2.07 -8.63
CA HIS A 201 -2.30 -1.81 -7.39
C HIS A 201 -1.71 -0.66 -6.56
N THR A 202 -0.91 0.22 -7.18
CA THR A 202 -0.39 1.42 -6.53
C THR A 202 -0.84 2.66 -7.29
N SER A 203 -1.41 3.62 -6.56
CA SER A 203 -1.76 4.93 -7.10
C SER A 203 -0.57 5.91 -7.06
N LEU A 204 -0.56 6.90 -7.94
CA LEU A 204 0.40 8.02 -7.86
C LEU A 204 0.30 8.77 -6.53
N GLY A 205 -0.90 8.84 -5.93
CA GLY A 205 -1.12 9.47 -4.63
C GLY A 205 -0.38 8.74 -3.49
N GLU A 206 -0.32 7.41 -3.54
CA GLU A 206 0.45 6.62 -2.57
C GLU A 206 1.96 6.83 -2.73
N ILE A 207 2.47 6.86 -3.97
CA ILE A 207 3.88 7.19 -4.24
C ILE A 207 4.20 8.60 -3.71
N ALA A 208 3.37 9.59 -4.03
CA ALA A 208 3.54 10.96 -3.57
C ALA A 208 3.57 11.06 -2.04
N LYS A 209 2.65 10.35 -1.37
CA LYS A 209 2.59 10.30 0.09
C LYS A 209 3.86 9.69 0.68
N ALA A 210 4.29 8.54 0.18
CA ALA A 210 5.50 7.87 0.64
C ALA A 210 6.76 8.75 0.44
N LEU A 211 6.84 9.45 -0.70
CA LEU A 211 7.95 10.34 -1.02
C LEU A 211 8.00 11.58 -0.11
N LYS A 212 6.83 12.19 0.19
CA LYS A 212 6.71 13.31 1.14
C LYS A 212 7.13 12.89 2.55
N GLU A 213 6.67 11.72 3.00
CA GLU A 213 7.04 11.18 4.31
C GLU A 213 8.55 10.89 4.38
N LEU A 214 9.13 10.30 3.33
CA LEU A 214 10.56 10.05 3.24
C LEU A 214 11.37 11.35 3.30
N LYS A 215 11.00 12.36 2.48
CA LYS A 215 11.63 13.69 2.53
C LYS A 215 11.58 14.26 3.94
N ALA A 216 10.42 14.28 4.57
CA ALA A 216 10.25 14.87 5.89
C ALA A 216 11.13 14.18 6.96
N LEU A 217 11.28 12.85 6.88
CA LEU A 217 12.16 12.10 7.77
C LEU A 217 13.65 12.42 7.51
N ILE A 218 14.08 12.44 6.26
CA ILE A 218 15.48 12.73 5.91
C ILE A 218 15.82 14.18 6.27
N GLU A 219 14.96 15.14 5.93
CA GLU A 219 15.14 16.55 6.29
C GLU A 219 15.25 16.73 7.81
N LYS A 220 14.42 16.04 8.59
CA LYS A 220 14.44 16.10 10.05
C LYS A 220 15.72 15.52 10.66
N TYR A 221 16.18 14.37 10.18
CA TYR A 221 17.26 13.62 10.84
C TYR A 221 18.64 13.85 10.20
N CYS A 222 18.69 14.07 8.90
CA CYS A 222 19.91 14.20 8.11
C CYS A 222 20.12 15.63 7.56
N GLY A 223 19.09 16.48 7.52
CA GLY A 223 19.14 17.78 6.84
C GLY A 223 19.31 17.66 5.33
N GLY A 224 19.69 18.76 4.66
CA GLY A 224 19.98 18.80 3.22
C GLY A 224 18.97 19.59 2.38
N ALA A 225 19.22 19.64 1.08
CA ALA A 225 18.32 20.22 0.07
C ALA A 225 17.66 19.11 -0.75
N PHE A 226 16.41 19.34 -1.16
CA PHE A 226 15.59 18.27 -1.74
C PHE A 226 14.82 18.73 -2.98
N GLU A 227 14.76 17.86 -3.97
CA GLU A 227 13.90 17.97 -5.14
C GLU A 227 13.06 16.69 -5.27
N MET A 228 11.77 16.82 -5.55
CA MET A 228 10.84 15.68 -5.64
C MET A 228 10.16 15.66 -7.01
N TYR A 229 10.11 14.47 -7.60
CA TYR A 229 9.53 14.23 -8.92
C TYR A 229 8.63 13.00 -8.87
N LEU A 230 7.55 13.02 -9.66
CA LEU A 230 6.85 11.80 -10.06
C LEU A 230 7.03 11.62 -11.57
N LEU A 231 7.28 10.37 -11.97
CA LEU A 231 7.41 9.97 -13.36
C LEU A 231 6.26 9.03 -13.74
N ASP A 232 5.77 9.22 -14.96
CA ASP A 232 4.74 8.41 -15.63
C ASP A 232 5.07 8.29 -17.13
N SER A 233 4.19 7.63 -17.90
CA SER A 233 4.40 7.41 -19.34
C SER A 233 4.54 8.70 -20.15
N GLU A 234 3.97 9.81 -19.68
CA GLU A 234 4.02 11.12 -20.32
C GLU A 234 5.22 11.95 -19.83
N HIS A 235 5.71 11.68 -18.61
CA HIS A 235 6.80 12.38 -17.94
C HIS A 235 7.91 11.41 -17.54
N ARG A 236 8.75 11.02 -18.52
CA ARG A 236 9.70 9.91 -18.38
C ARG A 236 11.10 10.29 -17.90
N GLU A 237 11.39 11.58 -17.70
CA GLU A 237 12.75 12.07 -17.40
C GLU A 237 12.82 13.27 -16.44
N ILE A 238 13.94 13.31 -15.70
CA ILE A 238 14.36 14.41 -14.81
C ILE A 238 15.64 15.01 -15.39
N GLY A 239 15.62 16.29 -15.81
CA GLY A 239 16.75 17.03 -16.38
C GLY A 239 16.52 18.55 -16.42
N GLU A 240 17.32 19.31 -17.18
CA GLU A 240 17.20 20.78 -17.28
C GLU A 240 15.80 21.23 -17.74
N ASP A 241 15.23 20.56 -18.74
CA ASP A 241 13.88 20.83 -19.23
C ASP A 241 12.78 20.45 -18.22
N SER A 242 13.12 19.65 -17.19
CA SER A 242 12.21 19.31 -16.10
C SER A 242 12.09 20.41 -15.04
N LYS A 243 12.91 21.47 -15.10
CA LYS A 243 12.79 22.66 -14.24
C LYS A 243 11.77 23.68 -14.78
N ALA A 244 11.32 23.53 -16.02
CA ALA A 244 10.33 24.42 -16.63
C ALA A 244 8.90 24.04 -16.20
N GLU A 245 8.42 24.72 -15.15
CA GLU A 245 7.01 24.95 -14.76
C GLU A 245 5.99 23.78 -14.68
N ASN A 246 6.34 22.51 -14.96
CA ASN A 246 5.35 21.41 -15.02
C ASN A 246 5.78 20.06 -14.40
N ARG A 247 6.89 19.98 -13.65
CA ARG A 247 7.43 18.66 -13.20
C ARG A 247 7.91 18.57 -11.74
N ILE A 248 7.76 19.65 -10.97
CA ILE A 248 7.63 19.55 -9.52
C ILE A 248 6.16 19.28 -9.31
N ILE A 249 5.76 18.17 -8.70
CA ILE A 249 4.41 18.16 -8.12
C ILE A 249 4.45 19.26 -7.06
N PRO A 250 3.74 20.41 -7.21
CA PRO A 250 3.49 21.22 -6.05
C PRO A 250 2.86 20.26 -5.06
N ILE A 251 3.51 20.08 -3.91
CA ILE A 251 3.21 19.07 -2.89
C ILE A 251 1.82 19.29 -2.26
N GLU A 252 0.88 19.89 -2.95
CA GLU A 252 -0.55 19.71 -2.72
C GLU A 252 -1.06 18.80 -3.85
N ILE A 253 -1.23 17.51 -3.54
CA ILE A 253 -2.49 16.91 -3.99
C ILE A 253 -3.46 17.74 -3.17
N PRO A 254 -4.17 18.73 -3.76
CA PRO A 254 -5.06 19.54 -2.95
C PRO A 254 -5.96 18.53 -2.27
N GLU A 255 -5.90 18.49 -0.94
CA GLU A 255 -6.87 17.70 -0.19
C GLU A 255 -8.20 18.15 -0.77
N PRO A 256 -8.95 17.24 -1.41
CA PRO A 256 -10.20 17.61 -2.04
C PRO A 256 -10.97 18.45 -1.04
N ASP A 257 -11.59 19.55 -1.46
CA ASP A 257 -12.16 20.50 -0.49
C ASP A 257 -13.10 19.82 0.54
N TYR A 258 -13.72 18.72 0.12
CA TYR A 258 -14.51 17.85 0.99
C TYR A 258 -13.76 17.26 2.20
N HIS A 259 -12.42 17.19 2.19
CA HIS A 259 -11.59 16.75 3.33
C HIS A 259 -11.66 17.74 4.49
N LYS A 260 -11.92 19.02 4.19
CA LYS A 260 -12.17 20.06 5.19
C LYS A 260 -13.63 20.06 5.66
N HIS A 261 -14.52 19.37 4.95
CA HIS A 261 -15.92 19.29 5.36
C HIS A 261 -16.03 18.46 6.64
N GLU A 262 -16.83 18.95 7.59
CA GLU A 262 -17.09 18.31 8.88
C GLU A 262 -17.51 16.84 8.74
N ALA A 263 -18.31 16.51 7.71
CA ALA A 263 -18.74 15.15 7.44
C ALA A 263 -17.58 14.19 7.12
N TYR A 264 -16.55 14.66 6.40
CA TYR A 264 -15.36 13.88 6.12
C TYR A 264 -14.48 13.72 7.35
N LEU A 265 -14.23 14.82 8.08
CA LEU A 265 -13.43 14.79 9.30
C LEU A 265 -14.02 13.82 10.33
N THR A 266 -15.34 13.88 10.54
CA THR A 266 -16.06 12.94 11.41
C THR A 266 -15.88 11.49 10.96
N ARG A 267 -15.97 11.20 9.65
CA ARG A 267 -15.75 9.83 9.12
C ARG A 267 -14.30 9.38 9.26
N LYS A 268 -13.34 10.29 9.08
CA LYS A 268 -11.90 10.02 9.25
C LYS A 268 -11.56 9.70 10.71
N GLU A 269 -12.15 10.42 11.66
CA GLU A 269 -12.02 10.11 13.09
C GLU A 269 -12.63 8.74 13.43
N LYS A 270 -13.85 8.46 12.95
CA LYS A 270 -14.48 7.14 13.11
C LYS A 270 -13.62 6.01 12.55
N LEU A 271 -13.00 6.21 11.39
CA LEU A 271 -12.11 5.21 10.79
C LEU A 271 -10.94 4.86 11.73
N ILE A 272 -10.28 5.88 12.30
CA ILE A 272 -9.19 5.69 13.27
C ILE A 272 -9.69 4.92 14.51
N GLU A 273 -10.87 5.25 15.00
CA GLU A 273 -11.46 4.55 16.16
C GLU A 273 -11.83 3.09 15.84
N ILE A 274 -12.35 2.82 14.63
CA ILE A 274 -12.65 1.45 14.16
C ILE A 274 -11.36 0.61 14.11
N GLU A 275 -10.29 1.16 13.55
CA GLU A 275 -8.97 0.51 13.52
C GLU A 275 -8.42 0.27 14.93
N ALA A 276 -8.58 1.24 15.84
CA ALA A 276 -8.15 1.12 17.24
C ALA A 276 -8.92 0.01 17.99
N LEU A 277 -10.18 -0.23 17.62
CA LEU A 277 -10.99 -1.35 18.11
C LEU A 277 -10.62 -2.70 17.46
N GLY A 278 -9.58 -2.75 16.64
CA GLY A 278 -9.06 -3.98 16.03
C GLY A 278 -9.86 -4.48 14.82
N ILE A 279 -10.80 -3.67 14.33
CA ILE A 279 -11.58 -3.96 13.12
C ILE A 279 -10.78 -3.49 11.90
N ASP A 280 -10.65 -4.37 10.90
CA ASP A 280 -10.19 -3.98 9.58
C ASP A 280 -11.37 -3.33 8.82
N PRO A 281 -11.35 -2.01 8.54
CA PRO A 281 -12.43 -1.34 7.82
C PRO A 281 -12.51 -1.74 6.33
N TYR A 282 -11.44 -2.34 5.79
CA TYR A 282 -11.34 -2.74 4.38
C TYR A 282 -10.91 -4.21 4.26
N PRO A 283 -11.72 -5.16 4.78
CA PRO A 283 -11.33 -6.56 4.83
C PRO A 283 -11.14 -7.12 3.42
N ALA A 284 -10.03 -7.83 3.22
CA ALA A 284 -9.65 -8.37 1.91
C ALA A 284 -10.69 -9.29 1.26
N LYS A 285 -11.59 -9.93 2.04
CA LYS A 285 -12.61 -10.82 1.49
C LYS A 285 -13.79 -11.07 2.45
N PHE A 286 -15.01 -10.78 2.00
CA PHE A 286 -16.27 -11.33 2.52
C PHE A 286 -17.05 -11.94 1.35
N VAL A 287 -17.38 -13.23 1.40
CA VAL A 287 -18.15 -13.90 0.34
C VAL A 287 -19.53 -14.23 0.88
N PRO A 288 -20.59 -13.51 0.44
CA PRO A 288 -21.95 -13.88 0.80
C PRO A 288 -22.32 -15.23 0.17
N THR A 289 -23.07 -16.04 0.90
CA THR A 289 -23.60 -17.33 0.43
C THR A 289 -24.89 -17.15 -0.38
N ASN A 290 -25.51 -15.98 -0.29
CA ASN A 290 -26.81 -15.70 -0.90
C ASN A 290 -26.79 -14.28 -1.51
N SER A 291 -27.44 -14.12 -2.67
CA SER A 291 -27.85 -12.79 -3.13
C SER A 291 -29.16 -12.39 -2.42
N VAL A 292 -29.40 -11.09 -2.24
CA VAL A 292 -30.67 -10.63 -1.64
C VAL A 292 -31.83 -11.01 -2.54
N HIS A 293 -31.63 -10.92 -3.86
CA HIS A 293 -32.63 -11.31 -4.85
C HIS A 293 -33.10 -12.75 -4.66
N ASP A 294 -32.17 -13.71 -4.54
CA ASP A 294 -32.52 -15.13 -4.38
C ASP A 294 -33.29 -15.37 -3.09
N LEU A 295 -32.92 -14.70 -2.00
CA LEU A 295 -33.63 -14.81 -0.72
C LEU A 295 -35.07 -14.28 -0.85
N ILE A 296 -35.24 -13.08 -1.40
CA ILE A 296 -36.57 -12.49 -1.57
C ILE A 296 -37.43 -13.37 -2.47
N SER A 297 -36.91 -13.82 -3.61
CA SER A 297 -37.63 -14.70 -4.53
C SER A 297 -38.00 -16.04 -3.92
N LYS A 298 -37.11 -16.65 -3.12
CA LYS A 298 -37.38 -17.92 -2.42
C LYS A 298 -38.49 -17.78 -1.38
N TYR A 299 -38.44 -16.71 -0.58
CA TYR A 299 -39.37 -16.52 0.54
C TYR A 299 -40.59 -15.65 0.22
N ASP A 300 -40.76 -15.17 -1.02
CA ASP A 300 -41.94 -14.39 -1.43
C ASP A 300 -43.27 -15.12 -1.12
N LYS A 301 -43.29 -16.45 -1.30
CA LYS A 301 -44.49 -17.31 -1.15
C LYS A 301 -44.36 -18.41 -0.10
N GLN A 302 -43.26 -18.42 0.65
CA GLN A 302 -43.03 -19.43 1.69
C GLN A 302 -43.26 -18.82 3.08
N GLU A 303 -43.78 -19.63 4.00
CA GLU A 303 -43.75 -19.28 5.42
C GLU A 303 -42.30 -19.17 5.87
N VAL A 304 -42.02 -18.11 6.61
CA VAL A 304 -40.71 -17.85 7.21
C VAL A 304 -40.90 -17.91 8.72
N ALA A 305 -39.87 -18.37 9.43
CA ALA A 305 -39.86 -18.43 10.88
C ALA A 305 -40.20 -17.08 11.53
N SER A 306 -40.73 -17.16 12.74
CA SER A 306 -40.93 -16.02 13.64
C SER A 306 -39.58 -15.48 14.16
N PHE A 307 -39.62 -14.29 14.76
CA PHE A 307 -38.43 -13.69 15.38
C PHE A 307 -37.82 -14.59 16.46
N ASP A 308 -38.65 -15.17 17.33
CA ASP A 308 -38.17 -16.03 18.43
C ASP A 308 -37.51 -17.30 17.89
N GLU A 309 -38.06 -17.92 16.85
CA GLU A 309 -37.46 -19.08 16.19
C GLU A 309 -36.11 -18.76 15.53
N ALA A 310 -35.97 -17.59 14.89
CA ALA A 310 -34.71 -17.18 14.31
C ALA A 310 -33.65 -16.83 15.36
N MET A 311 -34.05 -16.24 16.49
CA MET A 311 -33.17 -15.99 17.64
C MET A 311 -32.67 -17.29 18.27
N GLU A 312 -33.48 -18.35 18.27
CA GLU A 312 -33.07 -19.70 18.69
C GLU A 312 -32.27 -20.45 17.61
N GLY A 313 -32.00 -19.83 16.45
CA GLY A 313 -31.29 -20.44 15.32
C GLY A 313 -32.07 -21.53 14.59
N LYS A 314 -33.40 -21.55 14.75
CA LYS A 314 -34.32 -22.55 14.15
C LYS A 314 -34.86 -22.13 12.77
N SER A 315 -34.24 -21.16 12.13
CA SER A 315 -34.58 -20.71 10.78
C SER A 315 -33.40 -20.77 9.83
N ASP A 316 -33.67 -20.61 8.54
CA ASP A 316 -32.64 -20.69 7.50
C ASP A 316 -31.55 -19.63 7.70
N ALA A 317 -30.31 -20.09 7.86
CA ALA A 317 -29.15 -19.22 7.95
C ALA A 317 -28.81 -18.64 6.57
N ALA A 318 -28.51 -17.36 6.51
CA ALA A 318 -28.10 -16.68 5.29
C ALA A 318 -26.93 -15.73 5.54
N SER A 319 -26.19 -15.44 4.46
CA SER A 319 -25.21 -14.37 4.49
C SER A 319 -25.28 -13.50 3.24
N VAL A 320 -25.29 -12.20 3.48
CA VAL A 320 -25.51 -11.16 2.47
C VAL A 320 -24.51 -10.03 2.69
N ALA A 321 -24.23 -9.26 1.65
CA ALA A 321 -23.47 -8.04 1.76
C ALA A 321 -24.16 -6.93 0.96
N GLY A 322 -24.05 -5.69 1.45
CA GLY A 322 -24.70 -4.58 0.77
C GLY A 322 -24.43 -3.24 1.45
N ARG A 323 -24.86 -2.18 0.77
CA ARG A 323 -24.75 -0.80 1.25
C ARG A 323 -25.89 -0.48 2.20
N ILE A 324 -25.60 0.04 3.39
CA ILE A 324 -26.61 0.54 4.32
C ILE A 324 -27.32 1.75 3.68
N VAL A 325 -28.61 1.61 3.41
CA VAL A 325 -29.46 2.68 2.84
C VAL A 325 -30.49 3.22 3.82
N LEU A 326 -30.69 2.52 4.93
CA LEU A 326 -31.56 2.93 6.03
C LEU A 326 -30.98 2.41 7.33
N PHE A 327 -31.01 3.23 8.38
CA PHE A 327 -30.47 2.89 9.69
C PHE A 327 -31.31 3.55 10.79
N ARG A 328 -31.90 2.76 11.68
CA ARG A 328 -32.86 3.19 12.70
C ARG A 328 -32.55 2.53 14.04
N PRO A 329 -31.82 3.21 14.93
CA PRO A 329 -31.61 2.73 16.29
C PRO A 329 -32.91 2.86 17.11
N MET A 330 -33.31 1.79 17.78
CA MET A 330 -34.52 1.68 18.59
C MET A 330 -34.24 0.95 19.90
N GLY A 331 -33.50 1.59 20.80
CA GLY A 331 -33.20 1.06 22.13
C GLY A 331 -32.36 -0.23 22.07
N THR A 332 -32.98 -1.38 22.29
CA THR A 332 -32.30 -2.70 22.28
C THR A 332 -32.04 -3.25 20.88
N ASN A 333 -32.68 -2.69 19.86
CA ASN A 333 -32.65 -3.18 18.50
C ASN A 333 -32.25 -2.04 17.55
N ILE A 334 -31.51 -2.36 16.49
CA ILE A 334 -31.24 -1.44 15.39
C ILE A 334 -31.77 -2.10 14.11
N PHE A 335 -32.72 -1.44 13.47
CA PHE A 335 -33.21 -1.85 12.15
C PHE A 335 -32.42 -1.12 11.07
N ALA A 336 -31.86 -1.88 10.14
CA ALA A 336 -31.22 -1.34 8.96
C ALA A 336 -31.83 -1.93 7.70
N GLN A 337 -31.64 -1.26 6.56
CA GLN A 337 -31.80 -1.91 5.26
C GLN A 337 -30.47 -1.81 4.52
N ILE A 338 -30.05 -2.94 3.96
CA ILE A 338 -28.93 -2.97 3.04
C ILE A 338 -29.45 -3.15 1.62
N LEU A 339 -28.77 -2.51 0.67
CA LEU A 339 -28.99 -2.63 -0.77
C LEU A 339 -27.81 -3.40 -1.36
N ASP A 340 -28.09 -4.56 -1.95
CA ASP A 340 -27.12 -5.23 -2.84
C ASP A 340 -27.21 -4.65 -4.26
N GLU A 341 -26.66 -5.32 -5.26
CA GLU A 341 -26.69 -4.84 -6.65
C GLU A 341 -28.11 -4.68 -7.22
N MET A 342 -29.12 -5.38 -6.67
CA MET A 342 -30.44 -5.49 -7.26
C MET A 342 -31.58 -5.09 -6.31
N GLN A 343 -31.51 -5.45 -5.04
CA GLN A 343 -32.64 -5.39 -4.10
C GLN A 343 -32.22 -5.04 -2.67
N LYS A 344 -33.21 -4.64 -1.87
CA LYS A 344 -33.05 -4.28 -0.46
C LYS A 344 -33.55 -5.39 0.44
N ILE A 345 -32.83 -5.67 1.52
CA ILE A 345 -33.29 -6.54 2.61
C ILE A 345 -33.18 -5.81 3.95
N GLN A 346 -34.11 -6.12 4.86
CA GLN A 346 -34.05 -5.61 6.22
C GLN A 346 -33.09 -6.44 7.06
N ILE A 347 -32.35 -5.77 7.93
CA ILE A 347 -31.43 -6.36 8.90
C ILE A 347 -31.85 -5.92 10.29
N LEU A 348 -31.85 -6.86 11.24
CA LEU A 348 -32.03 -6.57 12.65
C LEU A 348 -30.75 -6.85 13.45
N PHE A 349 -30.17 -5.81 14.01
CA PHE A 349 -29.12 -5.96 15.02
C PHE A 349 -29.76 -5.93 16.41
N ASN A 350 -29.77 -7.08 17.08
CA ASN A 350 -30.20 -7.20 18.48
C ASN A 350 -29.02 -6.98 19.45
N ARG A 351 -29.25 -6.28 20.56
CA ARG A 351 -28.21 -5.98 21.56
C ARG A 351 -27.48 -7.22 22.09
N ASP A 352 -28.23 -8.30 22.33
CA ASP A 352 -27.74 -9.43 23.12
C ASP A 352 -27.17 -10.53 22.20
N GLU A 353 -27.70 -10.68 20.98
CA GLU A 353 -27.22 -11.70 20.02
C GLU A 353 -26.21 -11.20 18.97
N THR A 354 -26.17 -9.89 18.68
CA THR A 354 -25.30 -9.39 17.61
C THR A 354 -23.83 -9.49 18.00
N LYS A 355 -23.02 -10.06 17.09
CA LYS A 355 -21.57 -10.12 17.22
C LYS A 355 -20.92 -9.38 16.05
N VAL A 356 -19.82 -8.69 16.33
CA VAL A 356 -18.99 -8.03 15.32
C VAL A 356 -17.67 -8.77 15.22
N THR A 357 -17.37 -9.31 14.03
CA THR A 357 -16.15 -10.10 13.82
C THR A 357 -14.92 -9.21 13.96
N GLY A 358 -13.97 -9.64 14.79
CA GLY A 358 -12.70 -8.91 15.01
C GLY A 358 -12.77 -7.78 16.04
N LEU A 359 -13.94 -7.50 16.64
CA LEU A 359 -14.09 -6.43 17.61
C LEU A 359 -13.28 -6.73 18.87
N LYS A 360 -12.39 -5.80 19.25
CA LYS A 360 -11.57 -5.85 20.47
C LYS A 360 -11.94 -4.68 21.39
N GLY A 361 -11.59 -4.84 22.67
CA GLY A 361 -11.84 -3.84 23.71
C GLY A 361 -13.23 -3.94 24.33
N ASP A 362 -13.58 -2.93 25.13
CA ASP A 362 -14.77 -2.96 26.00
C ASP A 362 -16.06 -2.44 25.33
N LEU A 363 -15.99 -2.03 24.05
CA LEU A 363 -17.16 -1.54 23.34
C LEU A 363 -18.07 -2.70 22.94
N THR A 364 -19.36 -2.63 23.31
CA THR A 364 -20.31 -3.68 22.93
C THR A 364 -20.61 -3.67 21.43
N PRO A 365 -20.91 -4.82 20.81
CA PRO A 365 -21.25 -4.92 19.38
C PRO A 365 -22.34 -3.93 18.94
N ILE A 366 -23.41 -3.78 19.72
CA ILE A 366 -24.50 -2.86 19.39
C ILE A 366 -24.05 -1.40 19.41
N LYS A 367 -23.19 -1.01 20.37
CA LYS A 367 -22.67 0.35 20.48
C LYS A 367 -21.66 0.65 19.38
N PHE A 368 -20.90 -0.36 18.94
CA PHE A 368 -20.07 -0.26 17.76
C PHE A 368 -20.94 0.05 16.53
N ILE A 369 -21.96 -0.78 16.27
CA ILE A 369 -22.88 -0.62 15.14
C ILE A 369 -23.56 0.75 15.18
N GLU A 370 -24.09 1.17 16.33
CA GLU A 370 -24.79 2.44 16.50
C GLU A 370 -23.91 3.67 16.26
N LYS A 371 -22.65 3.64 16.74
CA LYS A 371 -21.80 4.84 16.78
C LYS A 371 -20.80 4.91 15.63
N LYS A 372 -20.42 3.77 15.06
CA LYS A 372 -19.32 3.68 14.09
C LYS A 372 -19.79 3.44 12.66
N LEU A 373 -20.96 2.82 12.45
CA LEU A 373 -21.52 2.65 11.11
C LEU A 373 -22.38 3.86 10.72
N ASP A 374 -22.37 4.18 9.43
CA ASP A 374 -23.12 5.27 8.82
C ASP A 374 -23.90 4.80 7.59
N LEU A 375 -24.86 5.63 7.15
CA LEU A 375 -25.49 5.45 5.85
C LEU A 375 -24.43 5.51 4.75
N GLY A 376 -24.50 4.55 3.84
CA GLY A 376 -23.54 4.39 2.76
C GLY A 376 -22.43 3.39 3.03
N ASP A 377 -22.22 2.94 4.27
CA ASP A 377 -21.23 1.90 4.54
C ASP A 377 -21.63 0.57 3.89
N ILE A 378 -20.64 -0.21 3.45
CA ILE A 378 -20.86 -1.55 2.91
C ILE A 378 -20.51 -2.55 4.00
N ILE A 379 -21.46 -3.41 4.34
CA ILE A 379 -21.30 -4.40 5.41
C ILE A 379 -21.65 -5.80 4.91
N GLY A 380 -20.96 -6.80 5.46
CA GLY A 380 -21.28 -8.22 5.30
C GLY A 380 -21.92 -8.76 6.58
N ILE A 381 -23.04 -9.45 6.45
CA ILE A 381 -23.85 -9.94 7.57
C ILE A 381 -24.10 -11.43 7.41
N LYS A 382 -24.08 -12.14 8.54
CA LYS A 382 -24.52 -13.54 8.66
C LYS A 382 -25.57 -13.60 9.76
N GLY A 383 -26.69 -14.27 9.50
CA GLY A 383 -27.81 -14.32 10.44
C GLY A 383 -28.83 -15.39 10.05
N HIS A 384 -29.98 -15.32 10.70
CA HIS A 384 -31.09 -16.26 10.56
C HIS A 384 -32.33 -15.52 10.06
N LEU A 385 -32.94 -16.02 8.98
CA LEU A 385 -34.06 -15.33 8.34
C LEU A 385 -35.35 -15.45 9.16
N PHE A 386 -36.09 -14.35 9.25
CA PHE A 386 -37.43 -14.33 9.83
C PHE A 386 -38.31 -13.30 9.12
N ARG A 387 -39.61 -13.33 9.41
CA ARG A 387 -40.54 -12.29 8.95
C ARG A 387 -41.01 -11.45 10.12
N THR A 388 -40.91 -10.13 9.99
CA THR A 388 -41.44 -9.22 11.00
C THR A 388 -42.96 -9.23 11.02
N GLN A 389 -43.56 -8.68 12.08
CA GLN A 389 -45.01 -8.48 12.17
C GLN A 389 -45.59 -7.65 11.00
N LYS A 390 -44.76 -6.81 10.35
CA LYS A 390 -45.14 -6.02 9.17
C LYS A 390 -45.02 -6.79 7.85
N GLY A 391 -44.64 -8.07 7.90
CA GLY A 391 -44.49 -8.91 6.73
C GLY A 391 -43.16 -8.75 6.00
N GLU A 392 -42.21 -7.94 6.49
CA GLU A 392 -40.91 -7.74 5.84
C GLU A 392 -39.94 -8.89 6.16
N LEU A 393 -39.31 -9.46 5.13
CA LEU A 393 -38.23 -10.46 5.27
C LEU A 393 -37.00 -9.78 5.88
N THR A 394 -36.51 -10.36 6.96
CA THR A 394 -35.42 -9.78 7.77
C THR A 394 -34.37 -10.84 8.06
N LEU A 395 -33.11 -10.41 8.06
CA LEU A 395 -31.97 -11.20 8.53
C LEU A 395 -31.52 -10.76 9.92
#